data_AF-A0A8S0ZS97-F1
#
_entry.id   AF-A0A8S0ZS97-F1
#
_cell.length_a   1.000
_cell.length_b   1.000
_cell.length_c   1.000
_cell.angle_alpha   90.00
_cell.angle_beta   90.00
_cell.angle_gamma   90.00
#
_symmetry.space_group_name_H-M   'P 1'
#
loop_
_entity.id
_entity.type
_entity.pdbx_description
1 polymer ?
#
loop_
_entity_poly.entity_id
_entity_poly.type
_entity_poly.pdbx_seq_one_letter_code
_entity_poly.pdbx_strand_id
1 'polypeptide(L)'
;MSSSKVLLCDLCIVLLVGLSFVLGEDRPHTAPSVDEGPKGNCSCGGFPTSTIDANDLPLLSQTPGLMVKCDSEGENTCKSLCNALATATKAKGPEVLCNRLKNANELKLSAFFKVCELPWTYANLTADEPLCCDDAKVKTCPSMEKNNTTDTTEAKPVA
;
A
#
# COMPACT_ATOMS: atom_id res chain seq x y z
N MET A 1 -14.26 51.93 47.50
CA MET A 1 -12.78 51.97 47.32
C MET A 1 -12.20 50.65 47.81
N SER A 2 -11.81 49.76 46.90
CA SER A 2 -11.17 48.47 47.22
C SER A 2 -9.96 48.27 46.31
N SER A 3 -9.00 49.19 46.41
CA SER A 3 -7.77 49.22 45.61
C SER A 3 -6.73 48.17 46.03
N SER A 4 -6.99 47.40 47.09
CA SER A 4 -6.04 46.42 47.66
C SER A 4 -6.09 45.04 47.01
N LYS A 5 -7.06 44.75 46.16
CA LYS A 5 -7.22 43.41 45.53
C LYS A 5 -6.44 43.25 44.22
N VAL A 6 -6.12 44.33 43.53
CA VAL A 6 -5.41 44.28 42.24
C VAL A 6 -3.91 44.06 42.45
N LEU A 7 -3.33 44.58 43.54
CA LEU A 7 -1.90 44.46 43.81
C LEU A 7 -1.44 43.05 44.21
N LEU A 8 -2.33 42.22 44.77
CA LEU A 8 -2.00 40.87 45.24
C LEU A 8 -1.94 39.83 44.10
N CYS A 9 -2.69 40.03 43.00
CA CYS A 9 -2.68 39.09 41.88
C CYS A 9 -1.43 39.26 41.00
N ASP A 10 -0.93 40.48 40.81
CA ASP A 10 0.29 40.71 40.02
C ASP A 10 1.55 40.17 40.69
N LEU A 11 1.63 40.16 42.03
CA LEU A 11 2.79 39.63 42.75
C LEU A 11 2.91 38.10 42.60
N CYS A 12 1.80 37.38 42.45
CA CYS A 12 1.80 35.92 42.26
C CYS A 12 2.32 35.51 40.86
N ILE A 13 2.05 36.32 39.83
CA ILE A 13 2.46 36.00 38.45
C ILE A 13 3.98 36.16 38.31
N VAL A 14 4.58 37.18 38.93
CA VAL A 14 6.03 37.39 38.88
C VAL A 14 6.79 36.30 39.65
N LEU A 15 6.25 35.81 40.77
CA LEU A 15 6.83 34.70 41.53
C LEU A 15 6.75 33.34 40.82
N LEU A 16 5.70 33.09 40.03
CA LEU A 16 5.55 31.84 39.26
C LEU A 16 6.41 31.82 37.99
N VAL A 17 6.68 32.98 37.37
CA VAL A 17 7.51 33.06 36.17
C VAL A 17 9.01 33.17 36.52
N GLY A 18 9.35 33.71 37.69
CA GLY A 18 10.74 33.95 38.12
C GLY A 18 11.51 32.76 38.69
N LEU A 19 10.86 31.62 38.98
CA LEU A 19 11.50 30.46 39.62
C LEU A 19 11.82 29.29 38.67
N SER A 20 11.53 29.41 37.37
CA SER A 20 11.84 28.36 36.37
C SER A 20 13.16 28.56 35.63
N PHE A 21 13.93 29.62 35.93
CA PHE A 21 15.16 29.96 35.20
C PHE A 21 16.45 29.70 35.99
N VAL A 22 16.50 28.66 36.81
CA VAL A 22 17.73 28.24 37.49
C VAL A 22 18.00 26.75 37.30
N LEU A 23 19.10 26.48 36.60
CA LEU A 23 19.89 25.23 36.53
C LEU A 23 19.35 24.07 35.67
N GLY A 24 19.88 24.02 34.45
CA GLY A 24 19.90 22.86 33.57
C GLY A 24 20.88 23.05 32.42
N GLU A 25 22.15 23.35 32.72
CA GLU A 25 23.24 23.02 31.80
C GLU A 25 23.42 21.50 31.87
N ASP A 26 22.80 20.77 30.94
CA ASP A 26 23.28 19.45 30.57
C ASP A 26 23.28 19.37 29.04
N ARG A 27 24.34 18.73 28.56
CA ARG A 27 24.86 18.76 27.19
C ARG A 27 23.77 18.59 26.13
N PRO A 28 23.97 19.11 24.91
CA PRO A 28 23.36 18.48 23.74
C PRO A 28 23.91 17.05 23.67
N HIS A 29 23.23 16.12 24.34
CA HIS A 29 23.20 14.73 23.93
C HIS A 29 22.59 14.75 22.54
N THR A 30 23.46 14.89 21.53
CA THR A 30 23.22 14.28 20.23
C THR A 30 22.83 12.85 20.56
N ALA A 31 21.52 12.58 20.57
CA ALA A 31 21.02 11.22 20.48
C ALA A 31 21.83 10.56 19.35
N PRO A 32 22.32 9.32 19.52
CA PRO A 32 22.97 8.65 18.40
C PRO A 32 22.00 8.80 17.23
N SER A 33 22.44 9.46 16.17
CA SER A 33 21.70 9.51 14.92
C SER A 33 21.34 8.07 14.65
N VAL A 34 20.07 7.70 14.83
CA VAL A 34 19.58 6.38 14.46
C VAL A 34 20.04 6.25 13.04
N ASP A 35 20.96 5.32 12.80
CA ASP A 35 21.44 5.04 11.47
C ASP A 35 20.23 4.46 10.73
N GLU A 36 19.44 5.37 10.16
CA GLU A 36 18.17 5.03 9.51
C GLU A 36 18.40 4.40 8.14
N GLY A 37 19.65 4.12 7.78
CA GLY A 37 20.05 3.55 6.51
C GLY A 37 19.65 4.40 5.31
N PRO A 38 19.96 3.94 4.09
CA PRO A 38 19.40 4.54 2.88
C PRO A 38 17.87 4.35 2.86
N LYS A 39 17.13 5.41 2.55
CA LYS A 39 15.68 5.40 2.33
C LYS A 39 15.36 5.68 0.87
N GLY A 40 14.27 5.13 0.37
CA GLY A 40 13.81 5.34 -1.00
C GLY A 40 12.33 5.03 -1.19
N ASN A 41 11.86 5.22 -2.42
CA ASN A 41 10.44 5.07 -2.75
C ASN A 41 10.01 3.60 -2.73
N CYS A 42 8.78 3.36 -2.28
CA CYS A 42 8.05 2.14 -2.54
C CYS A 42 7.17 2.28 -3.80
N SER A 43 7.28 1.34 -4.74
CA SER A 43 6.45 1.26 -5.94
C SER A 43 5.76 -0.08 -6.03
N CYS A 44 4.49 -0.07 -6.45
CA CYS A 44 3.66 -1.25 -6.63
C CYS A 44 3.36 -1.45 -8.12
N GLY A 45 3.63 -2.65 -8.64
CA GLY A 45 3.48 -3.01 -10.04
C GLY A 45 2.48 -4.15 -10.23
N GLY A 46 1.71 -4.12 -11.32
CA GLY A 46 0.89 -5.25 -11.76
C GLY A 46 1.45 -5.86 -13.04
N PHE A 47 1.75 -7.16 -13.01
CA PHE A 47 2.32 -7.93 -14.12
C PHE A 47 1.36 -9.04 -14.58
N PRO A 48 1.43 -9.49 -15.85
CA PRO A 48 0.54 -10.55 -16.36
C PRO A 48 0.87 -11.95 -15.81
N THR A 49 2.00 -12.12 -15.13
CA THR A 49 2.54 -13.38 -14.63
C THR A 49 3.17 -13.18 -13.25
N SER A 50 3.31 -14.26 -12.47
CA SER A 50 4.02 -14.24 -11.18
C SER A 50 5.54 -14.39 -11.29
N THR A 51 6.04 -14.60 -12.50
CA THR A 51 7.47 -14.71 -12.84
C THR A 51 7.78 -13.73 -13.95
N ILE A 52 8.80 -12.89 -13.75
CA ILE A 52 9.19 -11.82 -14.67
C ILE A 52 10.71 -11.82 -14.85
N ASP A 53 11.16 -11.33 -15.99
CA ASP A 53 12.56 -11.04 -16.24
C ASP A 53 12.93 -9.62 -15.79
N ALA A 54 14.23 -9.34 -15.65
CA ALA A 54 14.72 -8.05 -15.14
C ALA A 54 14.32 -6.85 -16.01
N ASN A 55 14.00 -7.07 -17.29
CA ASN A 55 13.61 -6.02 -18.25
C ASN A 55 12.09 -5.86 -18.40
N ASP A 56 11.30 -6.71 -17.76
CA ASP A 56 9.85 -6.65 -17.87
C ASP A 56 9.31 -5.38 -17.20
N LEU A 57 8.35 -4.75 -17.86
CA LEU A 57 7.66 -3.57 -17.36
C LEU A 57 6.26 -3.94 -16.87
N PRO A 58 5.81 -3.35 -15.76
CA PRO A 58 4.47 -3.61 -15.27
C PRO A 58 3.41 -3.01 -16.19
N LEU A 59 2.27 -3.68 -16.31
CA LEU A 59 1.08 -3.17 -17.00
C LEU A 59 0.52 -1.92 -16.29
N LEU A 60 0.68 -1.87 -14.97
CA LEU A 60 0.38 -0.70 -14.15
C LEU A 60 1.44 -0.54 -13.07
N SER A 61 1.89 0.68 -12.85
CA SER A 61 2.76 1.03 -11.74
C SER A 61 2.15 2.18 -10.95
N GLN A 62 2.24 2.12 -9.63
CA GLN A 62 1.81 3.16 -8.69
C GLN A 62 2.91 3.38 -7.65
N THR A 63 3.20 4.65 -7.33
CA THR A 63 4.16 5.02 -6.29
C THR A 63 3.41 5.81 -5.22
N PRO A 64 2.97 5.18 -4.12
CA PRO A 64 2.06 5.79 -3.13
C PRO A 64 2.68 6.92 -2.29
N GLY A 65 3.87 7.43 -2.64
CA GLY A 65 4.58 8.47 -1.89
C GLY A 65 5.17 8.00 -0.56
N LEU A 66 5.17 6.70 -0.28
CA LEU A 66 5.79 6.14 0.91
C LEU A 66 7.29 5.96 0.70
N MET A 67 8.09 6.59 1.57
CA MET A 67 9.51 6.32 1.70
C MET A 67 9.74 5.22 2.75
N VAL A 68 10.50 4.20 2.38
CA VAL A 68 10.88 3.08 3.24
C VAL A 68 12.39 2.95 3.28
N LYS A 69 12.93 2.25 4.29
CA LYS A 69 14.34 1.86 4.30
C LYS A 69 14.64 0.90 3.15
N CYS A 70 15.84 0.95 2.59
CA CYS A 70 16.28 0.00 1.56
C CYS A 70 16.84 -1.27 2.23
N ASP A 71 16.04 -1.90 3.08
CA ASP A 71 16.35 -3.13 3.80
C ASP A 71 15.12 -4.05 3.86
N SER A 72 15.23 -5.18 4.55
CA SER A 72 14.14 -6.15 4.66
C SER A 72 12.92 -5.62 5.42
N GLU A 73 13.09 -4.66 6.33
CA GLU A 73 11.97 -4.00 7.02
C GLU A 73 11.16 -3.16 6.02
N GLY A 74 11.86 -2.38 5.19
CA GLY A 74 11.24 -1.60 4.14
C GLY A 74 10.61 -2.44 3.03
N GLU A 75 11.23 -3.56 2.63
CA GLU A 75 10.63 -4.53 1.71
C GLU A 75 9.31 -5.09 2.24
N ASN A 76 9.27 -5.53 3.50
CA ASN A 76 8.04 -6.06 4.11
C ASN A 76 6.94 -5.00 4.24
N THR A 77 7.33 -3.76 4.55
CA THR A 77 6.42 -2.62 4.60
C THR A 77 5.84 -2.31 3.23
N CYS A 78 6.69 -2.23 2.21
CA CYS A 78 6.28 -1.96 0.83
C CYS A 78 5.40 -3.08 0.27
N LYS A 79 5.76 -4.33 0.51
CA LYS A 79 4.96 -5.51 0.15
C LYS A 79 3.57 -5.47 0.78
N SER A 80 3.48 -5.19 2.07
CA SER A 80 2.21 -5.07 2.80
C SER A 80 1.32 -3.97 2.20
N LEU A 81 1.92 -2.81 1.89
CA LEU A 81 1.21 -1.71 1.23
C LEU A 81 0.68 -2.11 -0.14
N CYS A 82 1.51 -2.73 -0.99
CA CYS A 82 1.10 -3.14 -2.33
C CYS A 82 -0.01 -4.20 -2.29
N ASN A 83 0.06 -5.14 -1.34
CA ASN A 83 -1.00 -6.12 -1.13
C ASN A 83 -2.31 -5.46 -0.65
N ALA A 84 -2.22 -4.49 0.25
CA ALA A 84 -3.38 -3.73 0.70
C ALA A 84 -4.03 -2.95 -0.47
N LEU A 85 -3.23 -2.30 -1.31
CA LEU A 85 -3.71 -1.58 -2.49
C LEU A 85 -4.37 -2.52 -3.51
N ALA A 86 -3.72 -3.65 -3.81
CA ALA A 86 -4.27 -4.66 -4.71
C ALA A 86 -5.58 -5.25 -4.17
N THR A 87 -5.66 -5.47 -2.86
CA THR A 87 -6.88 -5.97 -2.20
C THR A 87 -8.01 -4.94 -2.23
N ALA A 88 -7.71 -3.68 -1.89
CA ALA A 88 -8.68 -2.59 -1.89
C ALA A 88 -9.25 -2.32 -3.29
N THR A 89 -8.46 -2.59 -4.33
CA THR A 89 -8.89 -2.40 -5.72
C THR A 89 -9.62 -3.59 -6.30
N LYS A 90 -9.74 -4.75 -5.62
CA LYS A 90 -10.44 -5.93 -6.20
C LYS A 90 -11.83 -5.62 -6.76
N ALA A 91 -12.62 -4.76 -6.10
CA ALA A 91 -13.99 -4.46 -6.51
C ALA A 91 -14.10 -3.61 -7.79
N LYS A 92 -13.22 -2.63 -8.00
CA LYS A 92 -13.28 -1.68 -9.13
C LYS A 92 -12.08 -1.81 -10.09
N GLY A 93 -11.10 -2.60 -9.70
CA GLY A 93 -9.86 -2.86 -10.43
C GLY A 93 -10.11 -3.41 -11.83
N PRO A 94 -10.97 -4.42 -12.02
CA PRO A 94 -11.32 -4.93 -13.35
C PRO A 94 -11.78 -3.85 -14.33
N GLU A 95 -12.69 -2.96 -13.91
CA GLU A 95 -13.20 -1.86 -14.75
C GLU A 95 -12.10 -0.86 -15.08
N VAL A 96 -11.29 -0.46 -14.10
CA VAL A 96 -10.17 0.47 -14.29
C VAL A 96 -9.13 -0.13 -15.24
N LEU A 97 -8.83 -1.42 -15.08
CA LEU A 97 -7.88 -2.15 -15.93
C LEU A 97 -8.39 -2.28 -17.36
N CYS A 98 -9.65 -2.67 -17.57
CA CYS A 98 -10.21 -2.75 -18.92
C CYS A 98 -10.26 -1.39 -19.61
N ASN A 99 -10.59 -0.32 -18.89
CA ASN A 99 -10.53 1.04 -19.44
C ASN A 99 -9.14 1.43 -19.95
N ARG A 100 -8.09 0.94 -19.29
CA ARG A 100 -6.69 1.18 -19.67
C ARG A 100 -6.21 0.24 -20.78
N LEU A 101 -6.47 -1.06 -20.67
CA LEU A 101 -5.96 -2.09 -21.58
C LEU A 101 -6.78 -2.23 -22.87
N LYS A 102 -8.04 -1.78 -22.86
CA LYS A 102 -9.07 -1.97 -23.90
C LYS A 102 -9.47 -3.43 -24.08
N ASN A 103 -8.53 -4.29 -24.44
CA ASN A 103 -8.75 -5.71 -24.67
C ASN A 103 -7.76 -6.53 -23.84
N ALA A 104 -8.28 -7.59 -23.22
CA ALA A 104 -7.49 -8.54 -22.45
C ALA A 104 -8.18 -9.90 -22.54
N ASN A 105 -7.40 -10.96 -22.63
CA ASN A 105 -7.91 -12.32 -22.68
C ASN A 105 -7.20 -13.14 -21.61
N GLU A 106 -7.96 -13.68 -20.67
CA GLU A 106 -7.47 -14.55 -19.60
C GLU A 106 -6.31 -13.91 -18.79
N LEU A 107 -6.36 -12.58 -18.57
CA LEU A 107 -5.27 -11.87 -17.90
C LEU A 107 -5.30 -12.11 -16.40
N LYS A 108 -4.29 -12.80 -15.87
CA LYS A 108 -4.15 -13.05 -14.43
C LYS A 108 -3.10 -12.14 -13.80
N LEU A 109 -3.56 -10.99 -13.30
CA LEU A 109 -2.66 -9.96 -12.78
C LEU A 109 -1.98 -10.41 -11.47
N SER A 110 -0.66 -10.28 -11.41
CA SER A 110 0.15 -10.55 -10.23
C SER A 110 0.77 -9.25 -9.71
N ALA A 111 0.72 -9.05 -8.40
CA ALA A 111 1.27 -7.88 -7.74
C ALA A 111 2.76 -8.07 -7.47
N PHE A 112 3.53 -7.03 -7.76
CA PHE A 112 4.94 -6.91 -7.49
C PHE A 112 5.19 -5.61 -6.73
N PHE A 113 6.31 -5.55 -6.03
CA PHE A 113 6.78 -4.35 -5.37
C PHE A 113 8.23 -4.08 -5.75
N LYS A 114 8.61 -2.81 -5.74
CA LYS A 114 9.98 -2.34 -5.91
C LYS A 114 10.26 -1.35 -4.79
N VAL A 115 11.33 -1.60 -4.05
CA VAL A 115 11.82 -0.70 -3.01
C VAL A 115 13.11 -0.05 -3.50
N CYS A 116 13.19 1.27 -3.36
CA CYS A 116 14.33 2.04 -3.84
C CYS A 116 14.57 1.74 -5.34
N GLU A 117 15.82 1.56 -5.77
CA GLU A 117 16.16 1.19 -7.15
C GLU A 117 16.42 -0.31 -7.34
N LEU A 118 15.91 -1.15 -6.43
CA LEU A 118 16.04 -2.60 -6.53
C LEU A 118 15.15 -3.20 -7.62
N PRO A 119 15.39 -4.44 -8.05
CA PRO A 119 14.51 -5.15 -8.97
C PRO A 119 13.10 -5.36 -8.41
N TRP A 120 12.14 -5.54 -9.32
CA TRP A 120 10.78 -5.93 -8.96
C TRP A 120 10.76 -7.29 -8.28
N THR A 121 10.02 -7.38 -7.18
CA THR A 121 9.87 -8.60 -6.38
C THR A 121 8.40 -8.96 -6.26
N TYR A 122 8.08 -10.25 -6.39
CA TYR A 122 6.70 -10.73 -6.32
C TYR A 122 6.12 -10.51 -4.91
N ALA A 123 4.92 -9.92 -4.85
CA ALA A 123 4.27 -9.55 -3.59
C ALA A 123 3.49 -10.70 -2.93
N ASN A 124 3.56 -11.91 -3.51
CA ASN A 124 2.77 -13.09 -3.10
C ASN A 124 1.26 -12.90 -3.26
N LEU A 125 0.85 -12.11 -4.24
CA LEU A 125 -0.56 -11.89 -4.53
C LEU A 125 -0.78 -11.93 -6.04
N THR A 126 -1.64 -12.84 -6.47
CA THR A 126 -2.14 -12.93 -7.84
C THR A 126 -3.66 -12.89 -7.78
N ALA A 127 -4.30 -12.25 -8.76
CA ALA A 127 -5.75 -12.24 -8.89
C ALA A 127 -6.29 -13.67 -8.91
N ASP A 128 -7.34 -13.92 -8.15
CA ASP A 128 -7.94 -15.25 -8.03
C ASP A 128 -8.58 -15.65 -9.38
N GLU A 129 -9.32 -14.71 -9.96
CA GLU A 129 -10.02 -14.83 -11.24
C GLU A 129 -9.25 -14.10 -12.37
N PRO A 130 -9.28 -14.64 -13.60
CA PRO A 130 -8.72 -13.95 -14.75
C PRO A 130 -9.61 -12.79 -15.21
N LEU A 131 -8.98 -11.77 -15.77
CA LEU A 131 -9.64 -10.61 -16.36
C LEU A 131 -9.77 -10.77 -17.87
N CYS A 132 -10.99 -10.63 -18.38
CA CYS A 132 -11.27 -10.52 -19.80
C CYS A 132 -11.90 -9.16 -20.09
N CYS A 133 -11.37 -8.47 -21.09
CA CYS A 133 -11.83 -7.16 -21.53
C CYS A 133 -12.17 -7.20 -23.01
N ASP A 134 -13.26 -6.53 -23.38
CA ASP A 134 -13.68 -6.32 -24.76
C ASP A 134 -14.18 -4.88 -24.90
N ASP A 135 -13.56 -4.10 -25.76
CA ASP A 135 -13.88 -2.68 -25.95
C ASP A 135 -13.99 -1.91 -24.62
N ALA A 136 -12.95 -2.02 -23.78
CA ALA A 136 -12.84 -1.41 -22.46
C ALA A 136 -13.85 -1.88 -21.39
N LYS A 137 -14.69 -2.88 -21.68
CA LYS A 137 -15.65 -3.44 -20.73
C LYS A 137 -15.19 -4.80 -20.20
N VAL A 138 -15.47 -5.04 -18.93
CA VAL A 138 -15.23 -6.34 -18.29
C VAL A 138 -16.23 -7.35 -18.84
N LYS A 139 -15.75 -8.55 -19.19
CA LYS A 139 -16.58 -9.71 -19.54
C LYS A 139 -16.12 -10.96 -18.78
N THR A 140 -16.99 -11.96 -18.71
CA THR A 140 -16.65 -13.27 -18.17
C THR A 140 -15.60 -13.94 -19.05
N CYS A 141 -14.58 -14.51 -18.42
CA CYS A 141 -13.57 -15.30 -19.14
C CYS A 141 -14.08 -16.72 -19.43
N PRO A 142 -13.74 -17.30 -20.60
CA PRO A 142 -14.10 -18.68 -20.96
C PRO A 142 -13.66 -19.73 -19.92
N SER A 143 -12.55 -19.51 -19.23
CA SER A 143 -12.07 -20.38 -18.15
C SER A 143 -13.04 -20.49 -16.96
N MET A 144 -13.85 -19.46 -16.72
CA MET A 144 -14.80 -19.38 -15.60
C MET A 144 -16.14 -20.04 -15.92
N GLU A 145 -16.50 -20.16 -17.20
CA GLU A 145 -17.77 -20.77 -17.63
C GLU A 145 -17.78 -22.30 -17.49
N LYS A 146 -16.61 -22.95 -17.56
CA LYS A 146 -16.49 -24.42 -17.54
C LYS A 146 -16.74 -25.06 -16.18
N ASN A 147 -16.71 -24.28 -15.09
CA ASN A 147 -16.87 -24.80 -13.73
C ASN A 147 -18.33 -24.90 -13.27
N ASN A 148 -19.30 -24.35 -14.01
CA ASN A 148 -20.72 -24.37 -13.64
C ASN A 148 -21.55 -25.48 -14.30
N THR A 149 -20.95 -26.34 -15.13
CA THR A 149 -21.68 -27.35 -15.94
C THR A 149 -21.53 -28.78 -15.41
N THR A 150 -21.28 -28.98 -14.11
CA THR A 150 -21.17 -30.33 -13.53
C THR A 150 -21.99 -30.51 -12.26
N ASP A 151 -23.20 -29.96 -12.22
CA ASP A 151 -24.20 -30.39 -11.22
C ASP A 151 -25.61 -30.38 -11.79
N THR A 152 -25.87 -31.26 -12.75
CA THR A 152 -27.21 -31.78 -13.01
C THR A 152 -27.07 -33.22 -13.48
N THR A 153 -26.89 -34.12 -12.51
CA THR A 153 -27.02 -35.56 -12.77
C THR A 153 -28.50 -35.82 -13.10
N GLU A 154 -28.75 -35.97 -14.39
CA GLU A 154 -30.02 -36.41 -14.96
C GLU A 154 -30.26 -37.87 -14.54
N ALA A 155 -31.06 -38.07 -13.49
CA ALA A 155 -31.55 -39.38 -13.10
C ALA A 155 -32.60 -39.85 -14.13
N LYS A 156 -32.16 -40.68 -15.08
CA LYS A 156 -33.01 -41.40 -16.03
C LYS A 156 -33.90 -42.42 -15.28
N PRO A 157 -35.24 -42.41 -15.44
CA PRO A 157 -36.07 -43.47 -14.89
C PRO A 157 -35.92 -44.75 -15.72
N VAL A 158 -35.68 -45.87 -15.03
CA VAL A 158 -35.77 -47.22 -15.60
C VAL A 158 -37.25 -47.61 -15.65
N ALA A 159 -37.64 -48.12 -16.82
CA ALA A 159 -38.96 -48.62 -17.17
C ALA A 159 -39.36 -49.88 -16.39
#